data_AF-A0A6A0IMD5-F1
#
_entry.id   AF-A0A6A0IMD5-F1
#
_cell.length_a   1.000
_cell.length_b   1.000
_cell.length_c   1.000
_cell.angle_alpha   90.00
_cell.angle_beta   90.00
_cell.angle_gamma   90.00
#
_symmetry.space_group_name_H-M   'P 1'
#
loop_
_entity.id
_entity.type
_entity.pdbx_description
1 polymer ?
#
loop_
_entity_poly.entity_id
_entity_poly.type
_entity_poly.pdbx_seq_one_letter_code
_entity_poly.pdbx_strand_id
1 'polypeptide(L)'
;MSGGAGIPAAEQAGHPPVGEHGALSCGKALEFSPATKKRFDALLTRYPTKQAALLPALWLAQEEWGWISREAVDHVAALLGLSPAFVWGVTTFYTMYNRAPVGKHLIQFCTSISCHLAGAEEVYHECRRRLGGLRPGETSADGRFTVVEVECLAQCDKAPAVMVNGDDHFCVTKDRLEEFLGGLE
;
A
#
# COMPACT_ATOMS: atom_id res chain seq x y z
N MET A 1 30.61 -28.67 -18.39
CA MET A 1 30.04 -28.84 -17.05
C MET A 1 30.56 -27.71 -16.18
N SER A 2 29.84 -26.60 -16.15
CA SER A 2 30.09 -25.48 -15.23
C SER A 2 28.72 -25.11 -14.69
N GLY A 3 28.47 -25.55 -13.46
CA GLY A 3 27.20 -25.39 -12.77
C GLY A 3 26.82 -23.93 -12.68
N GLY A 4 25.63 -23.61 -13.19
CA GLY A 4 24.97 -22.34 -12.89
C GLY A 4 24.68 -22.32 -11.39
N ALA A 5 25.36 -21.43 -10.67
CA ALA A 5 25.00 -21.11 -9.30
C ALA A 5 23.59 -20.52 -9.34
N GLY A 6 22.61 -21.32 -8.91
CA GLY A 6 21.24 -20.86 -8.75
C GLY A 6 21.20 -19.69 -7.79
N ILE A 7 20.41 -18.68 -8.12
CA ILE A 7 20.13 -17.54 -7.25
C ILE A 7 19.63 -18.09 -5.90
N PRO A 8 20.21 -17.68 -4.76
CA PRO A 8 19.76 -18.12 -3.45
C PRO A 8 18.27 -17.77 -3.27
N ALA A 9 17.50 -18.71 -2.72
CA ALA A 9 16.03 -18.64 -2.58
C ALA A 9 15.50 -17.45 -1.73
N ALA A 10 16.38 -16.55 -1.26
CA ALA A 10 16.03 -15.35 -0.51
C ALA A 10 15.67 -14.15 -1.43
N GLU A 11 15.96 -14.23 -2.73
CA GLU A 11 15.82 -13.11 -3.69
C GLU A 11 14.60 -13.25 -4.61
N GLN A 12 13.70 -14.18 -4.33
CA GLN A 12 12.40 -14.20 -4.97
C GLN A 12 11.55 -13.15 -4.28
N ALA A 13 11.17 -12.10 -5.03
CA ALA A 13 10.18 -11.10 -4.65
C ALA A 13 8.90 -11.81 -4.19
N GLY A 14 8.88 -12.14 -2.90
CA GLY A 14 7.85 -12.91 -2.27
C GLY A 14 6.67 -11.99 -2.09
N HIS A 15 5.65 -12.17 -2.93
CA HIS A 15 4.29 -11.84 -2.56
C HIS A 15 4.08 -12.27 -1.10
N PRO A 16 3.53 -11.42 -0.21
CA PRO A 16 3.33 -11.79 1.18
C PRO A 16 2.62 -13.15 1.23
N PRO A 17 3.04 -14.06 2.13
CA PRO A 17 2.63 -15.45 2.11
C PRO A 17 1.10 -15.56 2.02
N VAL A 18 0.64 -16.25 0.97
CA VAL A 18 -0.77 -16.60 0.78
C VAL A 18 -1.17 -17.53 1.93
N GLY A 19 -1.74 -16.97 3.00
CA GLY A 19 -2.10 -17.73 4.20
C GLY A 19 -2.39 -16.89 5.42
N GLU A 20 -1.85 -15.67 5.50
CA GLU A 20 -2.24 -14.70 6.53
C GLU A 20 -3.40 -13.88 5.99
N HIS A 21 -4.62 -14.39 6.13
CA HIS A 21 -5.80 -13.54 5.95
C HIS A 21 -5.61 -12.31 6.84
N GLY A 22 -5.41 -11.15 6.20
CA GLY A 22 -5.11 -9.86 6.84
C GLY A 22 -5.81 -9.73 8.17
N ALA A 23 -5.02 -9.43 9.21
CA ALA A 23 -5.37 -9.38 10.63
C ALA A 23 -6.88 -9.52 10.88
N LEU A 24 -7.30 -10.64 11.47
CA LEU A 24 -8.67 -10.85 11.92
C LEU A 24 -9.06 -9.67 12.84
N SER A 25 -9.74 -8.67 12.29
CA SER A 25 -10.36 -7.66 13.11
C SER A 25 -11.49 -8.36 13.87
N CYS A 26 -11.57 -8.06 15.15
CA CYS A 26 -12.48 -8.70 16.07
C CYS A 26 -13.88 -8.09 15.87
N GLY A 27 -14.66 -8.61 14.92
CA GLY A 27 -16.13 -8.71 14.99
C GLY A 27 -16.95 -7.43 15.18
N LYS A 28 -16.38 -6.23 14.98
CA LYS A 28 -17.10 -4.97 15.16
C LYS A 28 -17.65 -4.50 13.81
N ALA A 29 -18.96 -4.29 13.75
CA ALA A 29 -19.60 -3.68 12.59
C ALA A 29 -18.99 -2.28 12.35
N LEU A 30 -18.38 -2.11 11.18
CA LEU A 30 -17.89 -0.82 10.73
C LEU A 30 -19.03 -0.05 10.06
N GLU A 31 -19.06 1.26 10.29
CA GLU A 31 -19.97 2.19 9.63
C GLU A 31 -19.18 3.42 9.20
N PHE A 32 -19.48 3.95 8.01
CA PHE A 32 -18.92 5.22 7.58
C PHE A 32 -19.38 6.36 8.49
N SER A 33 -18.46 7.26 8.83
CA SER A 33 -18.81 8.53 9.45
C SER A 33 -19.84 9.30 8.59
N PRO A 34 -20.62 10.22 9.19
CA PRO A 34 -21.60 11.01 8.44
C PRO A 34 -20.99 11.79 7.27
N ALA A 35 -19.74 12.25 7.43
CA ALA A 35 -18.99 12.94 6.38
C ALA A 35 -18.65 12.00 5.21
N THR A 36 -18.11 10.83 5.50
CA THR A 36 -17.75 9.83 4.47
C THR A 36 -18.98 9.24 3.81
N LYS A 37 -20.08 9.04 4.54
CA LYS A 37 -21.37 8.64 3.96
C LYS A 37 -21.89 9.66 2.95
N LYS A 38 -21.79 10.96 3.25
CA LYS A 38 -22.16 12.02 2.29
C LYS A 38 -21.29 12.00 1.03
N ARG A 39 -19.98 11.75 1.17
CA ARG A 39 -19.07 11.57 0.03
C ARG A 39 -19.43 10.34 -0.80
N PHE A 40 -19.79 9.24 -0.14
CA PHE A 40 -20.24 8.01 -0.80
C PHE A 40 -21.55 8.20 -1.56
N ASP A 41 -22.54 8.88 -0.97
CA ASP A 41 -23.81 9.16 -1.65
C ASP A 41 -23.60 10.03 -2.90
N ALA A 42 -22.72 11.04 -2.81
CA ALA A 42 -22.33 11.86 -3.96
C ALA A 42 -21.53 11.07 -5.02
N LEU A 43 -20.76 10.07 -4.61
CA LEU A 43 -20.03 9.19 -5.52
C LEU A 43 -21.00 8.35 -6.35
N LEU A 44 -22.06 7.83 -5.74
CA LEU A 44 -23.06 7.01 -6.42
C LEU A 44 -23.77 7.76 -7.55
N THR A 45 -23.95 9.08 -7.46
CA THR A 45 -24.59 9.87 -8.52
C THR A 45 -23.74 9.98 -9.80
N ARG A 46 -22.44 9.66 -9.73
CA ARG A 46 -21.53 9.70 -10.88
C ARG A 46 -21.62 8.47 -11.77
N TYR A 47 -22.25 7.39 -11.29
CA TYR A 47 -22.24 6.10 -11.97
C TYR A 47 -23.66 5.59 -12.24
N PRO A 48 -23.89 4.98 -13.42
CA PRO A 48 -25.19 4.40 -13.75
C PRO A 48 -25.49 3.10 -12.98
N THR A 49 -24.46 2.40 -12.50
CA THR A 49 -24.59 1.16 -11.73
C THR A 49 -23.80 1.23 -10.44
N LYS A 50 -24.30 0.61 -9.37
CA LYS A 50 -23.61 0.56 -8.07
C LYS A 50 -22.27 -0.15 -8.16
N GLN A 51 -22.18 -1.21 -8.96
CA GLN A 51 -20.93 -1.96 -9.15
C GLN A 51 -19.79 -1.09 -9.70
N ALA A 52 -20.08 -0.11 -10.56
CA ALA A 52 -19.07 0.78 -11.11
C ALA A 52 -18.44 1.72 -10.06
N ALA A 53 -19.12 1.95 -8.93
CA ALA A 53 -18.62 2.74 -7.82
C ALA A 53 -17.72 1.95 -6.85
N LEU A 54 -17.46 0.66 -7.10
CA LEU A 54 -16.74 -0.22 -6.16
C LEU A 54 -15.33 0.25 -5.82
N LEU A 55 -14.50 0.56 -6.82
CA LEU A 55 -13.13 1.02 -6.60
C LEU A 55 -13.10 2.31 -5.76
N PRO A 56 -13.78 3.40 -6.16
CA PRO A 56 -13.77 4.62 -5.37
C PRO A 56 -14.44 4.44 -4.00
N ALA A 57 -15.39 3.52 -3.83
CA ALA A 57 -15.95 3.19 -2.52
C ALA A 57 -14.93 2.51 -1.60
N LEU A 58 -14.13 1.57 -2.13
CA LEU A 58 -13.02 0.98 -1.40
C LEU A 58 -11.95 2.01 -1.05
N TRP A 59 -11.69 2.97 -1.94
CA TRP A 59 -10.76 4.07 -1.65
C TRP A 59 -11.24 4.93 -0.47
N LEU A 60 -12.52 5.29 -0.44
CA LEU A 60 -13.13 5.99 0.71
C LEU A 60 -13.03 5.18 2.01
N ALA A 61 -13.23 3.87 1.94
CA ALA A 61 -13.09 2.99 3.10
C ALA A 61 -11.65 2.96 3.63
N GLN A 62 -10.66 2.93 2.73
CA GLN A 62 -9.25 2.99 3.11
C GLN A 62 -8.87 4.35 3.70
N GLU A 63 -9.38 5.47 3.18
CA GLU A 63 -9.16 6.79 3.76
C GLU A 63 -9.72 6.91 5.19
N GLU A 64 -10.91 6.35 5.43
CA GLU A 64 -11.57 6.42 6.75
C GLU A 64 -10.89 5.53 7.80
N TRP A 65 -10.50 4.31 7.42
CA TRP A 65 -10.03 3.29 8.37
C TRP A 65 -8.53 2.97 8.26
N GLY A 66 -7.81 3.60 7.32
CA GLY A 66 -6.38 3.41 7.03
C GLY A 66 -6.06 2.18 6.18
N TRP A 67 -6.87 1.12 6.27
CA TRP A 67 -6.70 -0.13 5.53
C TRP A 67 -8.03 -0.86 5.36
N ILE A 68 -8.07 -1.85 4.47
CA ILE A 68 -9.27 -2.62 4.14
C ILE A 68 -9.29 -3.94 4.92
N SER A 69 -10.02 -3.93 6.04
CA SER A 69 -10.33 -5.13 6.81
C SER A 69 -11.45 -5.96 6.17
N ARG A 70 -11.73 -7.15 6.72
CA ARG A 70 -12.86 -7.98 6.28
C ARG A 70 -14.21 -7.29 6.50
N GLU A 71 -14.35 -6.61 7.64
CA GLU A 71 -15.54 -5.84 7.98
C GLU A 71 -15.74 -4.65 7.04
N ALA A 72 -14.65 -4.02 6.60
CA ALA A 72 -14.71 -2.97 5.59
C ALA A 72 -15.25 -3.52 4.27
N VAL A 73 -14.79 -4.71 3.87
CA VAL A 73 -15.29 -5.43 2.69
C VAL A 73 -16.77 -5.78 2.83
N ASP A 74 -17.19 -6.33 3.97
CA ASP A 74 -18.59 -6.67 4.23
C ASP A 74 -19.48 -5.42 4.20
N HIS A 75 -19.02 -4.31 4.79
CA HIS A 75 -19.73 -3.04 4.78
C HIS A 75 -19.91 -2.48 3.36
N VAL A 76 -18.83 -2.42 2.57
CA VAL A 76 -18.88 -1.91 1.19
C VAL A 76 -19.73 -2.84 0.29
N ALA A 77 -19.63 -4.15 0.49
CA ALA A 77 -20.45 -5.13 -0.21
C ALA A 77 -21.95 -4.90 0.07
N ALA A 78 -22.33 -4.68 1.34
CA ALA A 78 -23.71 -4.39 1.72
C ALA A 78 -24.22 -3.08 1.12
N LEU A 79 -23.42 -2.00 1.12
CA LEU A 79 -23.80 -0.70 0.55
C LEU A 79 -24.07 -0.78 -0.96
N LEU A 80 -23.24 -1.52 -1.69
CA LEU A 80 -23.31 -1.65 -3.14
C LEU A 80 -24.24 -2.79 -3.61
N GLY A 81 -24.67 -3.66 -2.70
CA GLY A 81 -25.48 -4.85 -3.02
C GLY A 81 -24.69 -5.91 -3.78
N LEU A 82 -23.40 -6.06 -3.46
CA LEU A 82 -22.47 -7.02 -4.08
C LEU A 82 -22.16 -8.16 -3.10
N SER A 83 -21.60 -9.26 -3.61
CA SER A 83 -21.12 -10.33 -2.72
C SER A 83 -19.78 -9.93 -2.07
N PRO A 84 -19.56 -10.24 -0.78
CA PRO A 84 -18.27 -10.00 -0.12
C PRO A 84 -17.10 -10.67 -0.83
N ALA A 85 -17.31 -11.85 -1.40
CA ALA A 85 -16.29 -12.57 -2.17
C ALA A 85 -15.85 -11.80 -3.42
N PHE A 86 -16.79 -11.15 -4.12
CA PHE A 86 -16.46 -10.32 -5.28
C PHE A 86 -15.66 -9.09 -4.87
N VAL A 87 -16.09 -8.39 -3.82
CA VAL A 87 -15.38 -7.23 -3.28
C VAL A 87 -13.97 -7.62 -2.82
N TRP A 88 -13.83 -8.73 -2.09
CA TRP A 88 -12.54 -9.26 -1.66
C TRP A 88 -11.62 -9.56 -2.86
N GLY A 89 -12.15 -10.17 -3.92
CA GLY A 89 -11.40 -10.42 -5.15
C GLY A 89 -10.82 -9.14 -5.76
N VAL A 90 -11.62 -8.06 -5.79
CA VAL A 90 -11.16 -6.75 -6.27
C VAL A 90 -10.10 -6.15 -5.35
N THR A 91 -10.29 -6.21 -4.02
CA THR A 91 -9.30 -5.73 -3.05
C THR A 91 -7.97 -6.48 -3.17
N THR A 92 -7.99 -7.78 -3.46
CA THR A 92 -6.75 -8.56 -3.67
C THR A 92 -6.10 -8.31 -5.03
N PHE A 93 -6.87 -7.86 -6.02
CA PHE A 93 -6.37 -7.63 -7.38
C PHE A 93 -5.59 -6.32 -7.49
N TYR A 94 -6.09 -5.24 -6.87
CA TYR A 94 -5.42 -3.93 -6.89
C TYR A 94 -4.49 -3.78 -5.69
N THR A 95 -3.18 -3.67 -5.96
CA THR A 95 -2.12 -3.55 -4.95
C THR A 95 -2.21 -2.29 -4.10
N MET A 96 -2.91 -1.24 -4.57
CA MET A 96 -3.08 0.01 -3.82
C MET A 96 -3.97 -0.13 -2.58
N TYR A 97 -4.77 -1.19 -2.49
CA TYR A 97 -5.58 -1.44 -1.30
C TYR A 97 -4.76 -2.20 -0.25
N ASN A 98 -4.54 -1.55 0.89
CA ASN A 98 -3.83 -2.10 2.02
C ASN A 98 -4.71 -3.14 2.71
N ARG A 99 -4.28 -4.40 2.69
CA ARG A 99 -5.00 -5.52 3.34
C ARG A 99 -4.46 -5.85 4.74
N ALA A 100 -3.56 -5.02 5.26
CA ALA A 100 -3.01 -5.08 6.60
C ALA A 100 -2.86 -3.66 7.15
N PRO A 101 -2.82 -3.49 8.49
CA PRO A 101 -2.57 -2.18 9.09
C PRO A 101 -1.23 -1.60 8.63
N VAL A 102 -1.28 -0.39 8.08
CA VAL A 102 -0.10 0.40 7.72
C VAL A 102 0.16 1.47 8.76
N GLY A 103 1.40 1.93 8.87
CA GLY A 103 1.77 3.06 9.71
C GLY A 103 1.23 4.38 9.18
N LYS A 104 1.44 5.46 9.96
CA LYS A 104 1.03 6.83 9.59
C LYS A 104 1.55 7.25 8.20
N HIS A 105 2.73 6.79 7.81
CA HIS A 105 3.39 7.07 6.55
C HIS A 105 3.71 5.77 5.81
N LEU A 106 2.98 5.53 4.72
CA LEU A 106 3.28 4.47 3.76
C LEU A 106 4.27 5.00 2.72
N ILE A 107 5.53 4.59 2.83
CA ILE A 107 6.63 4.97 1.94
C ILE A 107 6.79 3.90 0.86
N GLN A 108 6.59 4.30 -0.39
CA GLN A 108 6.60 3.43 -1.56
C GLN A 108 7.80 3.79 -2.45
N PHE A 109 8.80 2.91 -2.51
CA PHE A 109 9.99 3.10 -3.35
C PHE A 109 9.80 2.48 -4.72
N CYS A 110 9.95 3.27 -5.78
CA CYS A 110 10.00 2.76 -7.14
C CYS A 110 11.34 2.05 -7.39
N THR A 111 11.31 0.76 -7.71
CA THR A 111 12.51 -0.04 -8.05
C THR A 111 12.54 -0.49 -9.50
N SER A 112 11.66 0.04 -10.36
CA SER A 112 11.73 -0.21 -11.80
C SER A 112 13.01 0.36 -12.43
N ILE A 113 13.31 -0.09 -13.66
CA ILE A 113 14.61 0.06 -14.33
C ILE A 113 15.29 1.44 -14.20
N SER A 114 14.58 2.54 -14.44
CA SER A 114 15.16 3.89 -14.37
C SER A 114 15.54 4.29 -12.95
N CYS A 115 14.72 3.92 -11.96
CA CYS A 115 15.01 4.19 -10.56
C CYS A 115 16.08 3.25 -10.02
N HIS A 116 16.08 1.97 -10.44
CA HIS A 116 17.14 1.02 -10.11
C HIS A 116 18.51 1.51 -10.60
N LEU A 117 18.61 1.97 -11.87
CA LEU A 117 19.85 2.57 -12.39
C LEU A 117 20.29 3.84 -11.65
N ALA A 118 19.35 4.55 -11.01
CA ALA A 118 19.62 5.72 -10.19
C ALA A 118 19.94 5.39 -8.72
N GLY A 119 20.02 4.10 -8.37
CA GLY A 119 20.38 3.62 -7.04
C GLY A 119 19.22 3.53 -6.03
N ALA A 120 17.98 3.38 -6.51
CA ALA A 120 16.79 3.32 -5.65
C ALA A 120 16.78 2.11 -4.70
N GLU A 121 17.32 0.97 -5.15
CA GLU A 121 17.39 -0.25 -4.35
C GLU A 121 18.24 -0.05 -3.10
N GLU A 122 19.39 0.61 -3.23
CA GLU A 122 20.24 0.84 -2.08
C GLU A 122 19.67 1.91 -1.13
N VAL A 123 18.87 2.86 -1.64
CA VAL A 123 18.12 3.79 -0.78
C VAL A 123 17.02 3.06 -0.01
N TYR A 124 16.27 2.18 -0.68
CA TYR A 124 15.23 1.36 -0.07
C TYR A 124 15.79 0.47 1.05
N HIS A 125 16.90 -0.24 0.82
CA HIS A 125 17.54 -1.07 1.84
C HIS A 125 18.07 -0.26 3.02
N GLU A 126 18.68 0.90 2.75
CA GLU A 126 19.15 1.79 3.80
C GLU A 126 18.00 2.34 4.66
N CYS A 127 16.86 2.67 4.03
CA CYS A 127 15.64 3.11 4.72
C CYS A 127 15.15 2.04 5.71
N ARG A 128 15.00 0.81 5.23
CA ARG A 128 14.58 -0.33 6.05
C ARG A 128 15.56 -0.61 7.19
N ARG A 129 16.87 -0.50 6.94
CA ARG A 129 17.91 -0.68 7.96
C ARG A 129 17.81 0.38 9.05
N ARG A 130 17.61 1.66 8.70
CA ARG A 130 17.47 2.77 9.66
C ARG A 130 16.20 2.65 10.50
N LEU A 131 15.11 2.16 9.92
CA LEU A 131 13.83 2.00 10.62
C LEU A 131 13.74 0.71 11.47
N GLY A 132 14.88 0.10 11.82
CA GLY A 132 14.95 -1.07 12.70
C GLY A 132 15.15 -2.41 11.98
N GLY A 133 15.54 -2.40 10.70
CA GLY A 133 15.75 -3.64 9.93
C GLY A 133 14.44 -4.29 9.48
N LEU A 134 13.45 -3.49 9.08
CA LEU A 134 12.12 -3.94 8.67
C LEU A 134 12.19 -4.94 7.51
N ARG A 135 11.29 -5.92 7.47
CA ARG A 135 11.02 -6.74 6.27
C ARG A 135 10.25 -5.93 5.21
N PRO A 136 10.22 -6.35 3.93
CA PRO A 136 9.42 -5.67 2.92
C PRO A 136 7.95 -5.59 3.34
N GLY A 137 7.38 -4.39 3.36
CA GLY A 137 5.98 -4.15 3.76
C GLY A 137 5.71 -4.27 5.26
N GLU A 138 6.74 -4.39 6.10
CA GLU A 138 6.60 -4.35 7.55
C GLU A 138 6.50 -2.90 8.05
N THR A 139 5.71 -2.72 9.10
CA THR A 139 5.55 -1.43 9.78
C THR A 139 6.53 -1.36 10.96
N SER A 140 7.15 -0.20 11.15
CA SER A 140 8.06 0.03 12.27
C SER A 140 7.37 -0.12 13.63
N ALA A 141 8.14 -0.43 14.67
CA ALA A 141 7.64 -0.71 16.01
C ALA A 141 6.90 0.49 16.65
N ASP A 142 7.21 1.70 16.18
CA ASP A 142 6.53 2.94 16.58
C ASP A 142 5.19 3.18 15.86
N GLY A 143 4.84 2.32 14.89
CA GLY A 143 3.62 2.44 14.08
C GLY A 143 3.62 3.63 13.11
N ARG A 144 4.76 4.31 12.91
CA ARG A 144 4.81 5.53 12.10
C ARG A 144 5.10 5.27 10.64
N PHE A 145 5.98 4.33 10.33
CA PHE A 145 6.46 4.12 8.96
C PHE A 145 6.20 2.69 8.51
N THR A 146 5.64 2.54 7.31
CA THR A 146 5.62 1.28 6.56
C THR A 146 6.39 1.50 5.28
N VAL A 147 7.34 0.62 4.97
CA VAL A 147 8.17 0.74 3.77
C VAL A 147 7.89 -0.41 2.83
N VAL A 148 7.43 -0.08 1.62
CA VAL A 148 7.15 -1.04 0.55
C VAL A 148 7.95 -0.69 -0.69
N GLU A 149 8.27 -1.74 -1.43
CA GLU A 149 8.77 -1.65 -2.79
C GLU A 149 7.58 -1.67 -3.75
N VAL A 150 7.62 -0.81 -4.77
CA VAL A 150 6.59 -0.72 -5.80
C VAL A 150 7.22 -0.64 -7.18
N GLU A 151 6.39 -0.97 -8.17
CA GLU A 151 6.71 -0.82 -9.57
C GLU A 151 6.69 0.66 -10.01
N CYS A 152 6.83 0.87 -11.31
CA CYS A 152 7.02 2.18 -11.92
C CYS A 152 5.95 3.20 -11.51
N LEU A 153 6.38 4.24 -10.81
CA LEU A 153 5.55 5.41 -10.46
C LEU A 153 5.44 6.45 -11.59
N ALA A 154 5.98 6.15 -12.78
CA ALA A 154 5.99 7.04 -13.95
C ALA A 154 6.69 8.41 -13.74
N GLN A 155 7.61 8.49 -12.78
CA GLN A 155 8.41 9.69 -12.47
C GLN A 155 9.89 9.51 -12.89
N CYS A 156 10.12 8.93 -14.07
CA CYS A 156 11.46 8.51 -14.51
C CYS A 156 12.43 9.67 -14.72
N ASP A 157 11.95 10.88 -14.97
CA ASP A 157 12.75 12.10 -15.14
C ASP A 157 13.35 12.62 -13.82
N LYS A 158 12.83 12.17 -12.67
CA LYS A 158 13.22 12.62 -11.32
C LYS A 158 13.66 11.46 -10.40
N ALA A 159 14.10 10.36 -11.00
CA ALA A 159 14.57 9.19 -10.27
C ALA A 159 15.71 9.52 -9.26
N PRO A 160 15.80 8.84 -8.11
CA PRO A 160 14.83 7.88 -7.55
C PRO A 160 13.51 8.54 -7.12
N ALA A 161 12.40 7.92 -7.51
CA ALA A 161 11.06 8.35 -7.15
C ALA A 161 10.54 7.57 -5.94
N VAL A 162 9.96 8.29 -4.98
CA VAL A 162 9.36 7.75 -3.77
C VAL A 162 7.99 8.38 -3.61
N MET A 163 6.97 7.61 -3.25
CA MET A 163 5.65 8.14 -2.93
C MET A 163 5.32 7.91 -1.46
N VAL A 164 4.89 8.95 -0.75
CA VAL A 164 4.47 8.86 0.65
C VAL A 164 3.01 9.25 0.75
N ASN A 165 2.13 8.31 1.13
CA ASN A 165 0.68 8.56 1.27
C ASN A 165 -0.01 9.21 0.04
N GLY A 166 0.57 9.05 -1.16
CA GLY A 166 0.08 9.65 -2.40
C GLY A 166 0.83 10.91 -2.86
N ASP A 167 1.71 11.47 -2.03
CA ASP A 167 2.56 12.60 -2.39
C ASP A 167 3.89 12.11 -2.99
N ASP A 168 4.28 12.67 -4.13
CA ASP A 168 5.53 12.33 -4.81
C ASP A 168 6.72 13.08 -4.21
N HIS A 169 7.78 12.33 -3.87
CA HIS A 169 9.05 12.81 -3.38
C HIS A 169 10.19 12.37 -4.31
N PHE A 170 11.12 13.30 -4.54
CA PHE A 170 12.19 13.14 -5.53
C PHE A 170 13.57 13.35 -4.90
N CYS A 171 14.60 12.86 -5.59
CA CYS A 171 16.00 13.04 -5.19
C CYS A 171 16.29 12.50 -3.77
N VAL A 172 15.58 11.45 -3.36
CA VAL A 172 15.83 10.77 -2.08
C VAL A 172 17.11 9.96 -2.22
N THR A 173 18.19 10.43 -1.58
CA THR A 173 19.48 9.75 -1.55
C THR A 173 19.77 9.21 -0.16
N LYS A 174 20.74 8.28 -0.03
CA LYS A 174 21.15 7.70 1.25
C LYS A 174 21.53 8.76 2.29
N ASP A 175 22.24 9.80 1.85
CA ASP A 175 22.75 10.86 2.73
C ASP A 175 21.64 11.77 3.26
N ARG A 176 20.58 11.96 2.46
CA ARG A 176 19.43 12.82 2.81
C ARG A 176 18.27 12.05 3.42
N LEU A 177 18.43 10.75 3.66
CA LEU A 177 17.35 9.90 4.12
C LEU A 177 16.90 10.26 5.55
N GLU A 178 17.81 10.75 6.38
CA GLU A 178 17.48 11.23 7.74
C GLU A 178 16.65 12.51 7.71
N GLU A 179 17.06 13.48 6.88
CA GLU A 179 16.30 14.70 6.64
C GLU A 179 14.93 14.39 6.04
N PHE A 180 14.88 13.47 5.08
CA PHE A 180 13.64 13.00 4.47
C PHE A 180 12.68 12.39 5.50
N LEU A 181 13.17 11.45 6.33
CA LEU A 181 12.33 10.81 7.35
C LEU A 181 11.91 11.79 8.46
N GLY A 182 12.79 12.70 8.87
CA GLY A 182 12.47 13.75 9.85
C GLY A 182 11.48 14.78 9.32
N GLY A 183 11.49 15.07 8.02
CA GLY A 183 10.53 15.96 7.37
C GLY A 183 9.11 15.41 7.26
N LEU A 184 8.91 14.11 7.51
CA LEU A 184 7.60 13.47 7.51
C LEU A 184 6.89 13.53 8.88
N GLU A 185 7.58 13.97 9.95
CA GLU A 185 7.05 13.96 11.32
C GLU A 185 5.88 14.95 11.57
#